data_AF-A0A836UPL3-F1
#
_entry.id   AF-A0A836UPL3-F1
#
_cell.length_a   1.000
_cell.length_b   1.000
_cell.length_c   1.000
_cell.angle_alpha   90.00
_cell.angle_beta   90.00
_cell.angle_gamma   90.00
#
_symmetry.space_group_name_H-M   'P 1'
#
loop_
_entity.id
_entity.type
_entity.pdbx_description
1 polymer ?
#
loop_
_entity_poly.entity_id
_entity_poly.type
_entity_poly.pdbx_seq_one_letter_code
_entity_poly.pdbx_strand_id
1 'polypeptide(L)'
;MFLHFAIPARAAFFFALSGLLLQCSAPPAPPAPNQAPVAEAGADQQAALAQEVSIDGELSADPEGSSLSFAWRAAIENPVPIVFPETQPRFSFTPSVAGTYIFILTVSDGPLSSDPDSIRISVSSSGNQAPIAKAGPDIVVGANSTVPLSALASSDPDGDALTYQWAVLSSPAEVQLADPTAPQTSFTPIASGEYRLRLTVSDGELSATVEMSVLVRSSGNQAPVANAGPDQQVAVSTTVTLDGSLSIDPDAKDGAMLLYHWIVGTAPSGAVELSDSTAVQPTFIATETGNYIFGLEVSDGDLTSLLIDVVTVQVVERIFAEQNGMIEIPAGSFNMGSNIGSPDESPLHRVELDLYWIDKFEVTTGLYKACVDAGVCPEAAMTAGCNSGRDDRREHPINCVSWEQATTYCLWQAKRLPTEAEWERAARGEDGRTYAWGEDFPSAQLLNFNNNVGTTVPVGTYPLGVSFYGLHNMGGNVQEWTADYFATDYYAQSPEQNPQGPDSGTLRTGRGASWKLGVPLEVLTTTVRAAFVPNMLENSVGFRCASDMAPSP
;
A
#
# COMPACT_ATOMS: atom_id res chain seq x y z
N MET A 1 54.81 -95.14 -20.86
CA MET A 1 55.69 -94.55 -19.83
C MET A 1 54.90 -93.40 -19.24
N PHE A 2 54.33 -93.67 -18.05
CA PHE A 2 53.40 -92.91 -17.17
C PHE A 2 52.47 -91.84 -17.80
N LEU A 3 51.14 -91.90 -17.72
CA LEU A 3 50.22 -92.75 -16.95
C LEU A 3 48.82 -92.64 -17.60
N HIS A 4 48.09 -93.76 -17.50
CA HIS A 4 46.72 -94.08 -17.94
C HIS A 4 45.64 -93.10 -17.48
N PHE A 5 44.40 -93.02 -17.97
CA PHE A 5 43.65 -93.44 -19.18
C PHE A 5 42.29 -92.69 -19.10
N ALA A 6 41.58 -92.67 -20.23
CA ALA A 6 40.28 -92.09 -20.55
C ALA A 6 39.08 -92.23 -19.55
N ILE A 7 38.29 -91.13 -19.40
CA ILE A 7 36.85 -90.88 -19.78
C ILE A 7 35.79 -91.98 -19.44
N PRO A 8 34.46 -91.76 -19.17
CA PRO A 8 33.59 -90.55 -19.22
C PRO A 8 32.57 -90.34 -18.06
N ALA A 9 31.80 -89.24 -18.16
CA ALA A 9 30.32 -89.15 -18.13
C ALA A 9 29.77 -88.04 -17.22
N ARG A 10 28.95 -87.15 -17.80
CA ARG A 10 28.21 -86.07 -17.14
C ARG A 10 27.02 -86.63 -16.35
N ALA A 11 26.88 -86.20 -15.10
CA ALA A 11 25.63 -86.22 -14.36
C ALA A 11 25.52 -84.94 -13.51
N ALA A 12 24.31 -84.38 -13.48
CA ALA A 12 23.94 -83.16 -12.76
C ALA A 12 24.06 -83.34 -11.24
N PHE A 13 24.48 -82.28 -10.55
CA PHE A 13 24.41 -82.18 -9.09
C PHE A 13 23.68 -80.90 -8.70
N PHE A 14 22.53 -81.09 -8.06
CA PHE A 14 21.98 -80.15 -7.09
C PHE A 14 22.85 -80.22 -5.82
N PHE A 15 23.37 -79.08 -5.37
CA PHE A 15 23.82 -78.90 -3.99
C PHE A 15 23.38 -77.52 -3.51
N ALA A 16 22.66 -77.51 -2.39
CA ALA A 16 22.30 -76.32 -1.65
C ALA A 16 23.57 -75.70 -1.02
N LEU A 17 23.80 -74.41 -1.28
CA LEU A 17 24.70 -73.59 -0.47
C LEU A 17 23.90 -72.48 0.21
N SER A 18 24.00 -72.46 1.52
CA SER A 18 23.60 -71.41 2.45
C SER A 18 24.15 -70.04 2.03
N GLY A 19 23.27 -69.15 1.57
CA GLY A 19 23.57 -67.74 1.33
C GLY A 19 23.53 -66.94 2.62
N LEU A 20 24.69 -66.58 3.16
CA LEU A 20 24.83 -65.56 4.20
C LEU A 20 24.74 -64.19 3.48
N LEU A 21 23.56 -63.57 3.48
CA LEU A 21 23.39 -62.19 3.03
C LEU A 21 24.06 -61.26 4.06
N LEU A 22 25.27 -60.77 3.74
CA LEU A 22 25.79 -59.58 4.42
C LEU A 22 24.89 -58.39 4.04
N GLN A 23 24.01 -57.99 4.95
CA GLN A 23 23.39 -56.67 4.91
C GLN A 23 24.50 -55.65 5.16
N CYS A 24 24.92 -54.97 4.10
CA CYS A 24 25.71 -53.75 4.21
C CYS A 24 24.75 -52.65 4.68
N SER A 25 24.69 -52.40 5.99
CA SER A 25 23.99 -51.23 6.53
C SER A 25 24.77 -49.98 6.10
N ALA A 26 24.13 -49.09 5.35
CA ALA A 26 24.65 -47.76 5.09
C ALA A 26 25.01 -47.08 6.43
N PRO A 27 26.11 -46.32 6.51
CA PRO A 27 26.42 -45.55 7.70
C PRO A 27 25.22 -44.66 8.04
N PRO A 28 24.89 -44.46 9.33
CA PRO A 28 23.80 -43.58 9.71
C PRO A 28 24.05 -42.20 9.08
N ALA A 29 22.99 -41.63 8.49
CA ALA A 29 23.04 -40.28 7.96
C ALA A 29 23.56 -39.34 9.08
N PRO A 30 24.42 -38.35 8.76
CA PRO A 30 24.82 -37.37 9.75
C PRO A 30 23.55 -36.73 10.36
N PRO A 31 23.55 -36.44 11.67
CA PRO A 31 22.42 -35.76 12.29
C PRO A 31 22.12 -34.47 11.53
N ALA A 32 20.84 -34.15 11.38
CA ALA A 32 20.42 -32.90 10.76
C ALA A 32 21.13 -31.72 11.47
N PRO A 33 21.56 -30.69 10.72
CA PRO A 33 22.15 -29.51 11.33
C PRO A 33 21.15 -28.86 12.29
N ASN A 34 21.63 -28.47 13.47
CA ASN A 34 20.84 -27.76 14.48
C ASN A 34 20.26 -26.46 13.90
N GLN A 35 18.98 -26.19 14.14
CA GLN A 35 18.34 -24.95 13.71
C GLN A 35 18.20 -23.99 14.89
N ALA A 36 18.09 -22.69 14.60
CA ALA A 36 17.83 -21.72 15.64
C ALA A 36 16.37 -21.87 16.12
N PRO A 37 16.10 -21.70 17.42
CA PRO A 37 14.73 -21.68 17.92
C PRO A 37 13.97 -20.44 17.46
N VAL A 38 12.65 -20.47 17.57
CA VAL A 38 11.76 -19.33 17.26
C VAL A 38 11.18 -18.79 18.58
N ALA A 39 11.38 -17.50 18.81
CA ALA A 39 10.75 -16.79 19.94
C ALA A 39 9.31 -16.41 19.57
N GLU A 40 8.39 -16.61 20.51
CA GLU A 40 7.00 -16.18 20.44
C GLU A 40 6.68 -15.45 21.74
N ALA A 41 6.72 -14.12 21.73
CA ALA A 41 6.54 -13.25 22.90
C ALA A 41 5.07 -13.08 23.32
N GLY A 42 4.15 -13.56 22.48
CA GLY A 42 2.70 -13.44 22.64
C GLY A 42 2.13 -12.26 21.85
N ALA A 43 0.81 -12.26 21.67
CA ALA A 43 0.11 -11.18 20.96
C ALA A 43 0.10 -9.88 21.78
N ASP A 44 0.04 -8.75 21.07
CA ASP A 44 -0.13 -7.42 21.68
C ASP A 44 -1.36 -7.37 22.59
N GLN A 45 -1.24 -6.64 23.71
CA GLN A 45 -2.27 -6.56 24.74
C GLN A 45 -2.70 -5.11 24.99
N GLN A 46 -3.93 -4.96 25.47
CA GLN A 46 -4.41 -3.71 26.06
C GLN A 46 -4.70 -3.95 27.55
N ALA A 47 -4.46 -2.93 28.37
CA ALA A 47 -4.72 -3.00 29.80
C ALA A 47 -5.09 -1.64 30.39
N ALA A 48 -5.94 -1.63 31.42
CA ALA A 48 -6.19 -0.42 32.20
C ALA A 48 -5.01 -0.13 33.15
N LEU A 49 -4.84 1.13 33.53
CA LEU A 49 -3.91 1.52 34.58
C LEU A 49 -4.19 0.72 35.86
N ALA A 50 -3.13 0.18 36.49
CA ALA A 50 -3.19 -0.71 37.64
C ALA A 50 -3.83 -2.10 37.42
N GLN A 51 -4.14 -2.49 36.18
CA GLN A 51 -4.51 -3.87 35.85
C GLN A 51 -3.27 -4.77 35.79
N GLU A 52 -3.31 -5.97 36.39
CA GLU A 52 -2.23 -6.94 36.23
C GLU A 52 -2.24 -7.51 34.81
N VAL A 53 -1.08 -7.46 34.14
CA VAL A 53 -0.86 -7.94 32.77
C VAL A 53 0.06 -9.15 32.82
N SER A 54 -0.31 -10.23 32.13
CA SER A 54 0.47 -11.47 32.05
C SER A 54 1.15 -11.58 30.70
N ILE A 55 2.43 -11.94 30.69
CA ILE A 55 3.25 -12.18 29.50
C ILE A 55 3.67 -13.64 29.49
N ASP A 56 3.52 -14.30 28.33
CA ASP A 56 3.74 -15.73 28.16
C ASP A 56 4.55 -16.02 26.90
N GLY A 57 5.79 -16.47 27.08
CA GLY A 57 6.68 -16.89 26.01
C GLY A 57 6.66 -18.39 25.71
N GLU A 58 5.82 -19.19 26.39
CA GLU A 58 5.87 -20.67 26.32
C GLU A 58 5.56 -21.25 24.93
N LEU A 59 5.01 -20.46 24.01
CA LEU A 59 4.81 -20.88 22.62
C LEU A 59 6.11 -20.89 21.80
N SER A 60 7.20 -20.35 22.34
CA SER A 60 8.52 -20.43 21.73
C SER A 60 8.95 -21.89 21.56
N ALA A 61 9.50 -22.22 20.40
CA ALA A 61 9.79 -23.61 20.05
C ALA A 61 11.12 -23.77 19.32
N ASP A 62 11.79 -24.87 19.60
CA ASP A 62 12.94 -25.35 18.86
C ASP A 62 12.47 -26.36 17.79
N PRO A 63 12.89 -26.25 16.52
CA PRO A 63 12.50 -27.20 15.47
C PRO A 63 12.84 -28.66 15.79
N GLU A 64 13.91 -28.88 16.55
CA GLU A 64 14.36 -30.19 17.02
C GLU A 64 13.77 -30.60 18.38
N GLY A 65 12.97 -29.73 19.01
CA GLY A 65 12.32 -29.97 20.30
C GLY A 65 13.26 -29.87 21.51
N SER A 66 14.41 -29.20 21.36
CA SER A 66 15.36 -28.94 22.43
C SER A 66 14.76 -28.06 23.53
N SER A 67 15.27 -28.19 24.75
CA SER A 67 14.86 -27.33 25.87
C SER A 67 15.37 -25.90 25.68
N LEU A 68 14.50 -24.91 25.90
CA LEU A 68 14.83 -23.51 25.71
C LEU A 68 15.20 -22.79 27.01
N SER A 69 16.10 -21.83 26.89
CA SER A 69 16.34 -20.76 27.87
C SER A 69 15.75 -19.46 27.34
N PHE A 70 15.19 -18.64 28.26
CA PHE A 70 14.47 -17.42 27.94
C PHE A 70 15.29 -16.20 28.38
N ALA A 71 15.28 -15.15 27.57
CA ALA A 71 15.89 -13.86 27.87
C ALA A 71 14.95 -12.73 27.44
N TRP A 72 14.35 -12.08 28.41
CA TRP A 72 13.47 -10.92 28.24
C TRP A 72 14.22 -9.63 28.52
N ARG A 73 13.91 -8.58 27.74
CA ARG A 73 14.32 -7.20 28.04
C ARG A 73 13.19 -6.22 27.77
N ALA A 74 13.14 -5.13 28.53
CA ALA A 74 12.22 -4.03 28.27
C ALA A 74 12.84 -3.03 27.29
N ALA A 75 12.01 -2.43 26.42
CA ALA A 75 12.45 -1.33 25.58
C ALA A 75 12.79 -0.09 26.42
N ILE A 76 13.80 0.67 26.00
CA ILE A 76 14.24 1.91 26.67
C ILE A 76 13.13 2.97 26.66
N GLU A 77 12.22 2.89 25.69
CA GLU A 77 11.11 3.82 25.47
C GLU A 77 9.88 3.56 26.36
N ASN A 78 9.92 2.53 27.22
CA ASN A 78 8.82 2.26 28.15
C ASN A 78 8.60 3.47 29.08
N PRO A 79 7.34 3.86 29.39
CA PRO A 79 7.01 5.07 30.15
C PRO A 79 7.72 5.18 31.50
N VAL A 80 7.97 4.04 32.14
CA VAL A 80 8.74 3.91 33.38
C VAL A 80 9.53 2.60 33.37
N PRO A 81 10.68 2.52 34.06
CA PRO A 81 11.40 1.27 34.26
C PRO A 81 10.54 0.24 35.00
N ILE A 82 10.51 -1.01 34.52
CA ILE A 82 9.80 -2.12 35.15
C ILE A 82 10.84 -3.16 35.61
N VAL A 83 10.65 -3.68 36.81
CA VAL A 83 11.40 -4.83 37.33
C VAL A 83 10.57 -6.09 37.12
N PHE A 84 11.11 -7.05 36.39
CA PHE A 84 10.46 -8.32 36.05
C PHE A 84 11.52 -9.44 35.96
N PRO A 85 11.14 -10.72 36.05
CA PRO A 85 12.10 -11.81 35.95
C PRO A 85 12.50 -12.06 34.49
N GLU A 86 13.71 -11.64 34.12
CA GLU A 86 14.20 -11.67 32.73
C GLU A 86 14.38 -13.08 32.14
N THR A 87 14.38 -14.14 32.96
CA THR A 87 14.70 -15.51 32.52
C THR A 87 13.56 -16.51 32.65
N GLN A 88 12.39 -16.08 33.09
CA GLN A 88 11.24 -16.96 33.25
C GLN A 88 10.41 -16.99 31.95
N PRO A 89 9.82 -18.14 31.58
CA PRO A 89 8.96 -18.22 30.40
C PRO A 89 7.66 -17.43 30.56
N ARG A 90 7.23 -17.18 31.80
CA ARG A 90 6.03 -16.41 32.16
C ARG A 90 6.31 -15.44 33.29
N PHE A 91 5.70 -14.26 33.20
CA PHE A 91 5.67 -13.30 34.30
C PHE A 91 4.48 -12.35 34.18
N SER A 92 4.16 -11.64 35.27
CA SER A 92 3.18 -10.56 35.26
C SER A 92 3.81 -9.25 35.75
N PHE A 93 3.19 -8.14 35.36
CA PHE A 93 3.49 -6.83 35.94
C PHE A 93 2.21 -5.99 36.03
N THR A 94 2.26 -4.92 36.81
CA THR A 94 1.15 -3.97 36.97
C THR A 94 1.64 -2.57 36.59
N PRO A 95 1.10 -1.94 35.53
CA PRO A 95 1.54 -0.64 35.07
C PRO A 95 1.07 0.46 36.04
N SER A 96 1.98 1.38 36.37
CA SER A 96 1.73 2.52 37.26
C SER A 96 1.57 3.84 36.51
N VAL A 97 1.83 3.86 35.20
CA VAL A 97 1.70 5.03 34.31
C VAL A 97 1.03 4.57 33.01
N ALA A 98 0.14 5.40 32.47
CA ALA A 98 -0.46 5.13 31.16
C ALA A 98 0.58 5.32 30.04
N GLY A 99 0.48 4.53 28.97
CA GLY A 99 1.42 4.54 27.86
C GLY A 99 1.68 3.14 27.31
N THR A 100 2.58 3.05 26.34
CA THR A 100 2.92 1.76 25.72
C THR A 100 4.15 1.14 26.38
N TYR A 101 4.02 -0.10 26.83
CA TYR A 101 5.13 -0.93 27.29
C TYR A 101 5.49 -1.97 26.23
N ILE A 102 6.78 -2.14 25.93
CA ILE A 102 7.30 -3.12 24.99
C ILE A 102 8.27 -4.05 25.72
N PHE A 103 8.08 -5.35 25.55
CA PHE A 103 9.00 -6.40 26.02
C PHE A 103 9.49 -7.21 24.83
N ILE A 104 10.78 -7.52 24.82
CA ILE A 104 11.46 -8.22 23.73
C ILE A 104 11.97 -9.55 24.28
N LEU A 105 11.59 -10.65 23.64
CA LEU A 105 12.01 -12.01 23.94
C LEU A 105 13.10 -12.48 22.97
N THR A 106 14.11 -13.15 23.50
CA THR A 106 15.01 -14.02 22.75
C THR A 106 15.09 -15.37 23.46
N VAL A 107 15.04 -16.47 22.70
CA VAL A 107 15.19 -17.83 23.24
C VAL A 107 16.44 -18.51 22.70
N SER A 108 17.01 -19.45 23.46
CA SER A 108 18.19 -20.21 23.06
C SER A 108 18.10 -21.67 23.49
N ASP A 109 18.46 -22.57 22.58
CA ASP A 109 18.64 -24.02 22.81
C ASP A 109 20.04 -24.37 23.35
N GLY A 110 20.87 -23.35 23.59
CA GLY A 110 22.26 -23.45 24.04
C GLY A 110 23.26 -23.05 22.95
N PRO A 111 23.34 -23.78 21.81
CA PRO A 111 24.24 -23.43 20.71
C PRO A 111 23.80 -22.24 19.86
N LEU A 112 22.49 -22.05 19.65
CA LEU A 112 21.92 -21.01 18.79
C LEU A 112 20.94 -20.13 19.58
N SER A 113 20.65 -18.95 19.05
CA SER A 113 19.65 -18.03 19.62
C SER A 113 18.66 -17.64 18.52
N SER A 114 17.43 -17.40 18.91
CA SER A 114 16.38 -16.91 18.00
C SER A 114 16.66 -15.48 17.55
N ASP A 115 16.01 -15.07 16.46
CA ASP A 115 15.71 -13.66 16.26
C ASP A 115 14.80 -13.16 17.41
N PRO A 116 14.86 -11.87 17.77
CA PRO A 116 14.02 -11.34 18.82
C PRO A 116 12.56 -11.20 18.36
N ASP A 117 11.63 -11.52 19.25
CA ASP A 117 10.21 -11.21 19.09
C ASP A 117 9.76 -10.22 20.17
N SER A 118 8.70 -9.44 19.93
CA SER A 118 8.25 -8.41 20.87
C SER A 118 6.75 -8.39 21.06
N ILE A 119 6.34 -8.11 22.30
CA ILE A 119 4.96 -7.86 22.69
C ILE A 119 4.79 -6.40 23.09
N ARG A 120 3.74 -5.75 22.56
CA ARG A 120 3.34 -4.38 22.89
C ARG A 120 2.11 -4.39 23.80
N ILE A 121 2.17 -3.65 24.90
CA ILE A 121 1.09 -3.48 25.87
C ILE A 121 0.69 -2.01 25.92
N SER A 122 -0.51 -1.69 25.46
CA SER A 122 -1.06 -0.33 25.49
C SER A 122 -1.88 -0.12 26.77
N VAL A 123 -1.45 0.82 27.62
CA VAL A 123 -2.09 1.09 28.92
C VAL A 123 -2.84 2.42 28.92
N SER A 124 -4.15 2.39 29.16
CA SER A 124 -5.02 3.58 29.23
C SER A 124 -5.35 4.00 30.67
N SER A 125 -5.63 5.29 30.89
CA SER A 125 -5.92 5.87 32.22
C SER A 125 -7.40 5.80 32.64
N SER A 126 -8.29 5.37 31.75
CA SER A 126 -9.71 5.07 31.99
C SER A 126 -9.95 3.61 31.66
N GLY A 127 -10.77 2.88 32.44
CA GLY A 127 -11.25 1.56 32.03
C GLY A 127 -12.08 1.63 30.74
N ASN A 128 -12.44 0.47 30.18
CA ASN A 128 -13.21 0.37 28.93
C ASN A 128 -14.48 1.25 28.94
N GLN A 129 -14.68 2.01 27.87
CA GLN A 129 -15.77 2.96 27.67
C GLN A 129 -16.79 2.38 26.69
N ALA A 130 -18.08 2.53 27.00
CA ALA A 130 -19.11 2.01 26.11
C ALA A 130 -19.04 2.64 24.71
N PRO A 131 -19.36 1.85 23.65
CA PRO A 131 -19.31 2.33 22.29
C PRO A 131 -20.37 3.40 22.00
N ILE A 132 -20.20 4.13 20.91
CA ILE A 132 -21.17 5.12 20.41
C ILE A 132 -21.93 4.52 19.23
N ALA A 133 -23.18 4.15 19.43
CA ALA A 133 -24.04 3.60 18.38
C ALA A 133 -24.63 4.70 17.48
N LYS A 134 -24.48 4.57 16.15
CA LYS A 134 -25.08 5.47 15.15
C LYS A 134 -25.73 4.68 14.01
N ALA A 135 -27.06 4.78 13.89
CA ALA A 135 -27.86 4.04 12.90
C ALA A 135 -28.16 4.82 11.60
N GLY A 136 -27.65 6.05 11.46
CA GLY A 136 -28.02 6.96 10.37
C GLY A 136 -29.29 7.78 10.66
N PRO A 137 -29.69 8.66 9.75
CA PRO A 137 -30.92 9.46 9.87
C PRO A 137 -32.18 8.61 9.61
N ASP A 138 -33.34 9.14 9.99
CA ASP A 138 -34.64 8.58 9.64
C ASP A 138 -34.86 8.57 8.11
N ILE A 139 -35.48 7.51 7.59
CA ILE A 139 -35.60 7.26 6.14
C ILE A 139 -37.06 7.38 5.69
N VAL A 140 -37.31 7.92 4.50
CA VAL A 140 -38.63 7.90 3.85
C VAL A 140 -38.51 7.19 2.50
N VAL A 141 -39.28 6.12 2.27
CA VAL A 141 -39.24 5.33 1.02
C VAL A 141 -40.63 5.00 0.50
N GLY A 142 -40.74 4.60 -0.77
CA GLY A 142 -41.94 3.95 -1.32
C GLY A 142 -42.06 2.48 -0.90
N ALA A 143 -43.27 1.92 -0.98
CA ALA A 143 -43.50 0.50 -0.74
C ALA A 143 -42.75 -0.36 -1.77
N ASN A 144 -42.16 -1.47 -1.31
CA ASN A 144 -41.31 -2.41 -2.06
C ASN A 144 -39.89 -1.90 -2.42
N SER A 145 -39.49 -0.72 -1.93
CA SER A 145 -38.11 -0.23 -2.10
C SER A 145 -37.18 -0.83 -1.04
N THR A 146 -36.02 -1.36 -1.44
CA THR A 146 -35.03 -1.86 -0.48
C THR A 146 -34.41 -0.69 0.31
N VAL A 147 -34.49 -0.78 1.63
CA VAL A 147 -33.99 0.21 2.59
C VAL A 147 -32.61 -0.22 3.08
N PRO A 148 -31.53 0.50 2.75
CA PRO A 148 -30.20 0.24 3.31
C PRO A 148 -30.12 0.73 4.75
N LEU A 149 -29.42 -0.03 5.60
CA LEU A 149 -29.13 0.31 7.00
C LEU A 149 -27.61 0.23 7.21
N SER A 150 -27.02 1.23 7.88
CA SER A 150 -25.58 1.31 8.09
C SER A 150 -25.25 1.70 9.54
N ALA A 151 -24.43 0.88 10.18
CA ALA A 151 -23.85 1.14 11.49
C ALA A 151 -22.40 1.67 11.39
N LEU A 152 -21.87 1.90 10.18
CA LEU A 152 -20.46 2.25 9.94
C LEU A 152 -20.00 3.56 10.60
N ALA A 153 -20.93 4.44 10.96
CA ALA A 153 -20.63 5.67 11.69
C ALA A 153 -20.51 5.47 13.21
N SER A 154 -20.78 4.25 13.70
CA SER A 154 -20.57 3.85 15.09
C SER A 154 -19.08 3.72 15.37
N SER A 155 -18.68 4.03 16.60
CA SER A 155 -17.27 4.07 16.98
C SER A 155 -17.09 3.70 18.43
N ASP A 156 -15.98 3.08 18.76
CA ASP A 156 -15.57 2.86 20.13
C ASP A 156 -14.52 3.92 20.56
N PRO A 157 -14.65 4.57 21.72
CA PRO A 157 -13.65 5.52 22.21
C PRO A 157 -12.26 4.90 22.44
N ASP A 158 -12.19 3.61 22.73
CA ASP A 158 -10.96 2.88 23.03
C ASP A 158 -10.43 2.10 21.81
N GLY A 159 -11.19 2.08 20.72
CA GLY A 159 -10.80 1.48 19.44
C GLY A 159 -11.05 -0.02 19.36
N ASP A 160 -11.87 -0.55 20.27
CA ASP A 160 -12.21 -1.97 20.32
C ASP A 160 -13.05 -2.42 19.13
N ALA A 161 -12.94 -3.71 18.81
CA ALA A 161 -13.67 -4.32 17.72
C ALA A 161 -15.17 -4.37 18.04
N LEU A 162 -15.97 -3.74 17.17
CA LEU A 162 -17.41 -3.62 17.38
C LEU A 162 -18.20 -4.78 16.77
N THR A 163 -19.22 -5.21 17.51
CA THR A 163 -20.28 -6.11 17.05
C THR A 163 -21.61 -5.38 16.98
N TYR A 164 -22.50 -5.81 16.07
CA TYR A 164 -23.73 -5.11 15.75
C TYR A 164 -24.93 -6.04 15.87
N GLN A 165 -26.07 -5.50 16.29
CA GLN A 165 -27.34 -6.20 16.28
C GLN A 165 -28.47 -5.22 15.95
N TRP A 166 -29.09 -5.42 14.79
CA TRP A 166 -30.30 -4.74 14.37
C TRP A 166 -31.53 -5.51 14.82
N ALA A 167 -32.56 -4.77 15.25
CA ALA A 167 -33.86 -5.31 15.63
C ALA A 167 -34.99 -4.41 15.14
N VAL A 168 -36.06 -5.02 14.62
CA VAL A 168 -37.31 -4.31 14.29
C VAL A 168 -38.15 -4.22 15.57
N LEU A 169 -38.39 -3.01 16.06
CA LEU A 169 -39.17 -2.76 17.26
C LEU A 169 -40.68 -2.76 16.99
N SER A 170 -41.08 -2.12 15.90
CA SER A 170 -42.47 -2.08 15.45
C SER A 170 -42.53 -1.89 13.94
N SER A 171 -43.47 -2.55 13.29
CA SER A 171 -43.72 -2.41 11.86
C SER A 171 -45.20 -2.58 11.52
N PRO A 172 -45.68 -2.00 10.40
CA PRO A 172 -47.04 -2.19 9.90
C PRO A 172 -47.30 -3.61 9.35
N ALA A 173 -46.24 -4.32 8.94
CA ALA A 173 -46.25 -5.70 8.49
C ALA A 173 -44.95 -6.41 8.92
N GLU A 174 -44.97 -7.73 8.99
CA GLU A 174 -43.78 -8.54 9.29
C GLU A 174 -42.70 -8.29 8.24
N VAL A 175 -41.45 -8.12 8.69
CA VAL A 175 -40.32 -7.83 7.83
C VAL A 175 -39.07 -8.53 8.35
N GLN A 176 -38.24 -9.03 7.43
CA GLN A 176 -36.99 -9.72 7.74
C GLN A 176 -35.82 -8.86 7.27
N LEU A 177 -34.83 -8.66 8.13
CA LEU A 177 -33.57 -8.01 7.77
C LEU A 177 -32.70 -9.02 7.02
N ALA A 178 -31.93 -8.56 6.03
CA ALA A 178 -31.06 -9.43 5.22
C ALA A 178 -29.99 -10.13 6.07
N ASP A 179 -29.30 -9.36 6.91
CA ASP A 179 -28.43 -9.86 7.98
C ASP A 179 -28.49 -8.88 9.17
N PRO A 180 -29.13 -9.23 10.29
CA PRO A 180 -29.26 -8.33 11.42
C PRO A 180 -27.95 -8.12 12.20
N THR A 181 -26.87 -8.85 11.88
CA THR A 181 -25.58 -8.76 12.58
C THR A 181 -24.48 -8.04 11.79
N ALA A 182 -24.70 -7.79 10.50
CA ALA A 182 -23.76 -7.08 9.65
C ALA A 182 -23.74 -5.56 9.94
N PRO A 183 -22.56 -4.90 9.83
CA PRO A 183 -22.45 -3.43 9.95
C PRO A 183 -23.21 -2.69 8.86
N GLN A 184 -23.45 -3.33 7.71
CA GLN A 184 -24.34 -2.85 6.66
C GLN A 184 -25.35 -3.95 6.33
N THR A 185 -26.63 -3.61 6.31
CA THR A 185 -27.71 -4.54 6.04
C THR A 185 -28.85 -3.85 5.32
N SER A 186 -29.94 -4.56 5.04
CA SER A 186 -31.12 -3.96 4.40
C SER A 186 -32.39 -4.72 4.69
N PHE A 187 -33.53 -4.13 4.37
CA PHE A 187 -34.82 -4.82 4.30
C PHE A 187 -35.72 -4.20 3.24
N THR A 188 -36.77 -4.91 2.83
CA THR A 188 -37.75 -4.41 1.87
C THR A 188 -39.15 -4.41 2.49
N PRO A 189 -39.75 -3.23 2.79
CA PRO A 189 -41.09 -3.14 3.34
C PRO A 189 -42.16 -3.36 2.28
N ILE A 190 -43.17 -4.17 2.60
CA ILE A 190 -44.30 -4.48 1.72
C ILE A 190 -45.59 -3.72 2.06
N ALA A 191 -45.62 -3.04 3.21
CA ALA A 191 -46.78 -2.28 3.69
C ALA A 191 -46.38 -0.82 3.94
N SER A 192 -47.28 0.10 3.61
CA SER A 192 -47.09 1.52 3.96
C SER A 192 -47.28 1.74 5.46
N GLY A 193 -46.50 2.65 6.03
CA GLY A 193 -46.53 3.04 7.44
C GLY A 193 -45.14 3.22 8.01
N GLU A 194 -45.07 3.51 9.31
CA GLU A 194 -43.82 3.73 10.03
C GLU A 194 -43.24 2.41 10.57
N TYR A 195 -41.99 2.13 10.24
CA TYR A 195 -41.18 1.05 10.80
C TYR A 195 -40.18 1.68 11.78
N ARG A 196 -40.08 1.16 13.01
CA ARG A 196 -39.07 1.56 13.99
C ARG A 196 -38.07 0.46 14.20
N LEU A 197 -36.79 0.80 14.08
CA LEU A 197 -35.67 -0.12 14.24
C LEU A 197 -34.77 0.35 15.38
N ARG A 198 -34.05 -0.61 15.97
CA ARG A 198 -32.99 -0.38 16.95
C ARG A 198 -31.70 -1.00 16.47
N LEU A 199 -30.62 -0.25 16.58
CA LEU A 199 -29.26 -0.74 16.49
C LEU A 199 -28.68 -0.85 17.90
N THR A 200 -28.10 -2.01 18.21
CA THR A 200 -27.24 -2.23 19.38
C THR A 200 -25.80 -2.44 18.90
N VAL A 201 -24.86 -1.74 19.52
CA VAL A 201 -23.42 -1.84 19.25
C VAL A 201 -22.71 -2.27 20.53
N SER A 202 -21.81 -3.24 20.46
CA SER A 202 -21.06 -3.75 21.62
C SER A 202 -19.59 -3.96 21.28
N ASP A 203 -18.72 -3.61 22.22
CA ASP A 203 -17.26 -3.82 22.22
C ASP A 203 -16.87 -5.21 22.81
N GLY A 204 -17.85 -6.01 23.24
CA GLY A 204 -17.65 -7.29 23.93
C GLY A 204 -17.78 -7.24 25.45
N GLU A 205 -17.73 -6.06 26.07
CA GLU A 205 -17.93 -5.87 27.51
C GLU A 205 -19.12 -4.95 27.84
N LEU A 206 -19.23 -3.83 27.12
CA LEU A 206 -20.28 -2.82 27.22
C LEU A 206 -21.06 -2.72 25.90
N SER A 207 -22.20 -2.04 25.94
CA SER A 207 -23.02 -1.82 24.75
C SER A 207 -23.79 -0.52 24.79
N ALA A 208 -24.09 0.02 23.61
CA ALA A 208 -24.93 1.18 23.41
C ALA A 208 -26.02 0.90 22.37
N THR A 209 -27.15 1.61 22.48
CA THR A 209 -28.29 1.43 21.57
C THR A 209 -28.79 2.76 21.01
N VAL A 210 -29.26 2.74 19.77
CA VAL A 210 -29.91 3.88 19.11
C VAL A 210 -31.11 3.40 18.29
N GLU A 211 -32.14 4.24 18.17
CA GLU A 211 -33.36 3.94 17.40
C GLU A 211 -33.46 4.86 16.17
N MET A 212 -34.08 4.36 15.10
CA MET A 212 -34.39 5.11 13.89
C MET A 212 -35.78 4.75 13.36
N SER A 213 -36.37 5.64 12.57
CA SER A 213 -37.66 5.43 11.90
C SER A 213 -37.51 5.36 10.38
N VAL A 214 -38.35 4.51 9.75
CA VAL A 214 -38.48 4.38 8.30
C VAL A 214 -39.96 4.56 7.93
N LEU A 215 -40.30 5.66 7.27
CA LEU A 215 -41.65 5.95 6.83
C LEU A 215 -41.87 5.47 5.40
N VAL A 216 -42.73 4.46 5.22
CA VAL A 216 -43.03 3.86 3.92
C VAL A 216 -44.32 4.45 3.36
N ARG A 217 -44.23 5.10 2.20
CA ARG A 217 -45.36 5.72 1.47
C ARG A 217 -45.97 4.74 0.47
N SER A 218 -47.26 4.93 0.17
CA SER A 218 -48.08 4.00 -0.62
C SER A 218 -47.97 4.17 -2.14
N SER A 219 -47.29 5.20 -2.65
CA SER A 219 -47.01 5.36 -4.08
C SER A 219 -45.75 4.57 -4.45
N GLY A 220 -45.79 3.82 -5.56
CA GLY A 220 -44.66 3.05 -6.11
C GLY A 220 -43.57 3.92 -6.76
N ASN A 221 -43.31 5.09 -6.18
CA ASN A 221 -42.20 5.96 -6.51
C ASN A 221 -40.95 5.48 -5.77
N GLN A 222 -39.85 5.32 -6.48
CA GLN A 222 -38.53 4.90 -6.01
C GLN A 222 -37.68 6.15 -5.81
N ALA A 223 -36.82 6.12 -4.78
CA ALA A 223 -35.91 7.23 -4.56
C ALA A 223 -34.87 7.32 -5.70
N PRO A 224 -34.47 8.53 -6.10
CA PRO A 224 -33.39 8.70 -7.08
C PRO A 224 -32.02 8.27 -6.53
N VAL A 225 -31.04 8.08 -7.41
CA VAL A 225 -29.66 7.71 -7.10
C VAL A 225 -28.74 8.87 -7.44
N ALA A 226 -28.06 9.41 -6.43
CA ALA A 226 -27.07 10.46 -6.60
C ALA A 226 -25.78 9.92 -7.24
N ASN A 227 -25.14 10.73 -8.07
CA ASN A 227 -23.80 10.51 -8.60
C ASN A 227 -23.05 11.84 -8.62
N ALA A 228 -22.06 12.00 -7.75
CA ALA A 228 -21.27 13.22 -7.53
C ALA A 228 -20.09 13.37 -8.51
N GLY A 229 -19.87 12.38 -9.38
CA GLY A 229 -18.75 12.34 -10.31
C GLY A 229 -17.47 11.74 -9.70
N PRO A 230 -16.40 11.56 -10.51
CA PRO A 230 -15.13 11.02 -10.03
C PRO A 230 -14.37 12.03 -9.16
N ASP A 231 -13.51 11.51 -8.29
CA ASP A 231 -12.54 12.32 -7.55
C ASP A 231 -11.68 13.17 -8.50
N GLN A 232 -11.33 14.39 -8.06
CA GLN A 232 -10.59 15.37 -8.84
C GLN A 232 -9.28 15.73 -8.15
N GLN A 233 -8.26 16.05 -8.92
CA GLN A 233 -7.05 16.72 -8.44
C GLN A 233 -6.94 18.06 -9.17
N VAL A 234 -6.79 19.15 -8.43
CA VAL A 234 -6.75 20.52 -8.98
C VAL A 234 -5.63 21.35 -8.34
N ALA A 235 -5.17 22.41 -9.02
CA ALA A 235 -4.22 23.34 -8.43
C ALA A 235 -4.95 24.34 -7.52
N VAL A 236 -4.25 24.87 -6.51
CA VAL A 236 -4.77 25.96 -5.68
C VAL A 236 -5.10 27.18 -6.53
N SER A 237 -6.10 27.94 -6.09
CA SER A 237 -6.70 29.10 -6.77
C SER A 237 -7.38 28.79 -8.11
N THR A 238 -7.66 27.53 -8.42
CA THR A 238 -8.46 27.16 -9.61
C THR A 238 -9.96 27.15 -9.30
N THR A 239 -10.77 27.43 -10.33
CA THR A 239 -12.21 27.21 -10.27
C THR A 239 -12.48 25.74 -10.59
N VAL A 240 -13.05 25.03 -9.63
CA VAL A 240 -13.41 23.61 -9.73
C VAL A 240 -14.89 23.52 -10.07
N THR A 241 -15.25 22.56 -10.92
CA THR A 241 -16.66 22.24 -11.23
C THR A 241 -16.97 20.86 -10.69
N LEU A 242 -17.99 20.74 -9.84
CA LEU A 242 -18.56 19.45 -9.47
C LEU A 242 -19.62 19.07 -10.51
N ASP A 243 -19.86 17.79 -10.77
CA ASP A 243 -20.79 17.37 -11.82
C ASP A 243 -21.72 16.25 -11.36
N GLY A 244 -22.98 16.62 -11.08
CA GLY A 244 -24.03 15.70 -10.67
C GLY A 244 -24.81 15.09 -11.84
N SER A 245 -24.46 15.40 -13.08
CA SER A 245 -25.29 15.12 -14.27
C SER A 245 -25.56 13.64 -14.55
N LEU A 246 -24.77 12.74 -13.95
CA LEU A 246 -24.95 11.29 -14.02
C LEU A 246 -25.91 10.73 -12.97
N SER A 247 -26.51 11.57 -12.12
CA SER A 247 -27.56 11.16 -11.18
C SER A 247 -28.81 10.72 -11.94
N ILE A 248 -29.49 9.68 -11.44
CA ILE A 248 -30.62 9.06 -12.14
C ILE A 248 -31.83 8.90 -11.22
N ASP A 249 -33.03 9.08 -11.77
CA ASP A 249 -34.28 8.65 -11.16
C ASP A 249 -34.77 7.37 -11.89
N PRO A 250 -34.90 6.23 -11.20
CA PRO A 250 -35.41 4.98 -11.78
C PRO A 250 -36.79 5.08 -12.43
N ASP A 251 -37.61 6.05 -12.00
CA ASP A 251 -39.00 6.20 -12.44
C ASP A 251 -39.20 7.33 -13.46
N ALA A 252 -38.14 8.11 -13.75
CA ALA A 252 -38.19 9.21 -14.70
C ALA A 252 -38.57 8.73 -16.11
N LYS A 253 -39.79 9.06 -16.53
CA LYS A 253 -40.18 9.04 -17.95
C LYS A 253 -39.83 10.38 -18.58
N ASP A 254 -38.90 10.37 -19.53
CA ASP A 254 -38.52 11.46 -20.44
C ASP A 254 -38.84 12.89 -19.91
N GLY A 255 -37.92 13.46 -19.12
CA GLY A 255 -37.95 14.87 -18.73
C GLY A 255 -38.39 15.19 -17.29
N ALA A 256 -38.49 14.20 -16.39
CA ALA A 256 -38.61 14.47 -14.95
C ALA A 256 -37.33 15.16 -14.44
N MET A 257 -37.49 16.24 -13.68
CA MET A 257 -36.40 17.10 -13.23
C MET A 257 -35.95 16.68 -11.83
N LEU A 258 -34.70 16.26 -11.70
CA LEU A 258 -34.05 16.09 -10.40
C LEU A 258 -33.73 17.45 -9.78
N LEU A 259 -33.97 17.57 -8.49
CA LEU A 259 -33.49 18.63 -7.62
C LEU A 259 -32.16 18.17 -7.00
N TYR A 260 -31.14 19.04 -7.04
CA TYR A 260 -29.81 18.73 -6.54
C TYR A 260 -29.56 19.46 -5.22
N HIS A 261 -28.82 18.83 -4.31
CA HIS A 261 -28.35 19.45 -3.09
C HIS A 261 -26.93 19.00 -2.78
N TRP A 262 -25.98 19.90 -2.98
CA TRP A 262 -24.58 19.71 -2.65
C TRP A 262 -24.30 20.11 -1.20
N ILE A 263 -23.71 19.18 -0.47
CA ILE A 263 -23.32 19.31 0.94
C ILE A 263 -21.81 19.50 0.99
N VAL A 264 -21.36 20.59 1.60
CA VAL A 264 -19.94 20.79 1.89
C VAL A 264 -19.58 19.94 3.11
N GLY A 265 -18.75 18.92 2.92
CA GLY A 265 -18.28 18.04 3.97
C GLY A 265 -17.10 18.66 4.72
N THR A 266 -15.87 18.31 4.34
CA THR A 266 -14.65 18.86 4.94
C THR A 266 -13.88 19.69 3.93
N ALA A 267 -13.27 20.77 4.41
CA ALA A 267 -12.29 21.56 3.66
C ALA A 267 -11.15 21.97 4.61
N PRO A 268 -9.93 22.25 4.10
CA PRO A 268 -8.76 22.55 4.93
C PRO A 268 -8.96 23.69 5.94
N SER A 269 -9.66 24.77 5.56
CA SER A 269 -10.01 25.91 6.44
C SER A 269 -11.47 25.89 6.94
N GLY A 270 -12.22 24.84 6.64
CA GLY A 270 -13.60 24.63 7.12
C GLY A 270 -14.69 25.51 6.48
N ALA A 271 -14.36 26.46 5.60
CA ALA A 271 -15.34 27.28 4.89
C ALA A 271 -15.10 27.27 3.38
N VAL A 272 -16.05 26.72 2.62
CA VAL A 272 -16.08 26.72 1.15
C VAL A 272 -17.49 27.05 0.71
N GLU A 273 -17.62 28.01 -0.20
CA GLU A 273 -18.91 28.36 -0.79
C GLU A 273 -18.97 27.87 -2.24
N LEU A 274 -20.03 27.13 -2.57
CA LEU A 274 -20.37 26.76 -3.93
C LEU A 274 -21.12 27.91 -4.61
N SER A 275 -20.93 28.08 -5.92
CA SER A 275 -21.61 29.09 -6.73
C SER A 275 -23.13 28.99 -6.66
N ASP A 276 -23.64 27.76 -6.59
CA ASP A 276 -25.05 27.42 -6.36
C ASP A 276 -25.13 25.94 -5.92
N SER A 277 -25.34 25.67 -4.63
CA SER A 277 -25.41 24.30 -4.12
C SER A 277 -26.61 23.49 -4.64
N THR A 278 -27.49 24.08 -5.44
CA THR A 278 -28.63 23.41 -6.09
C THR A 278 -28.48 23.21 -7.60
N ALA A 279 -27.37 23.68 -8.17
CA ALA A 279 -27.06 23.47 -9.58
C ALA A 279 -26.60 22.02 -9.85
N VAL A 280 -26.86 21.54 -11.08
CA VAL A 280 -26.31 20.27 -11.57
C VAL A 280 -24.78 20.28 -11.56
N GLN A 281 -24.20 21.42 -11.94
CA GLN A 281 -22.75 21.65 -12.03
C GLN A 281 -22.35 22.93 -11.28
N PRO A 282 -22.29 22.91 -9.95
CA PRO A 282 -21.80 24.05 -9.18
C PRO A 282 -20.30 24.21 -9.33
N THR A 283 -19.81 25.41 -9.02
CA THR A 283 -18.38 25.71 -9.00
C THR A 283 -17.93 26.25 -7.66
N PHE A 284 -16.65 26.08 -7.31
CA PHE A 284 -16.01 26.80 -6.20
C PHE A 284 -14.57 27.16 -6.55
N ILE A 285 -13.96 28.03 -5.75
CA ILE A 285 -12.53 28.36 -5.88
C ILE A 285 -11.77 27.63 -4.77
N ALA A 286 -10.82 26.78 -5.16
CA ALA A 286 -9.99 26.02 -4.25
C ALA A 286 -8.88 26.91 -3.66
N THR A 287 -9.10 27.57 -2.52
CA THR A 287 -8.17 28.60 -2.01
C THR A 287 -6.97 28.07 -1.24
N GLU A 288 -6.98 26.81 -0.82
CA GLU A 288 -5.94 26.20 0.00
C GLU A 288 -5.65 24.78 -0.48
N THR A 289 -4.45 24.27 -0.18
CA THR A 289 -4.09 22.88 -0.47
C THR A 289 -4.69 21.92 0.55
N GLY A 290 -4.99 20.70 0.10
CA GLY A 290 -5.56 19.64 0.92
C GLY A 290 -6.81 19.04 0.29
N ASN A 291 -7.50 18.18 1.03
CA ASN A 291 -8.67 17.49 0.53
C ASN A 291 -9.95 18.27 0.85
N TYR A 292 -10.77 18.47 -0.18
CA TYR A 292 -12.11 19.02 -0.10
C TYR A 292 -13.10 17.89 -0.39
N ILE A 293 -14.04 17.64 0.52
CA ILE A 293 -15.00 16.54 0.40
C ILE A 293 -16.39 17.14 0.24
N PHE A 294 -17.09 16.74 -0.82
CA PHE A 294 -18.47 17.15 -1.09
C PHE A 294 -19.38 15.94 -1.16
N GLY A 295 -20.58 16.07 -0.59
CA GLY A 295 -21.66 15.11 -0.74
C GLY A 295 -22.71 15.63 -1.72
N LEU A 296 -23.32 14.73 -2.50
CA LEU A 296 -24.48 15.03 -3.34
C LEU A 296 -25.69 14.23 -2.87
N GLU A 297 -26.80 14.93 -2.65
CA GLU A 297 -28.15 14.37 -2.57
C GLU A 297 -28.97 14.84 -3.77
N VAL A 298 -29.86 13.97 -4.26
CA VAL A 298 -30.81 14.32 -5.33
C VAL A 298 -32.24 13.96 -4.92
N SER A 299 -33.22 14.70 -5.42
CA SER A 299 -34.64 14.47 -5.14
C SER A 299 -35.48 14.58 -6.40
N ASP A 300 -36.53 13.79 -6.54
CA ASP A 300 -37.53 13.89 -7.61
C ASP A 300 -38.72 14.82 -7.23
N GLY A 301 -38.66 15.46 -6.05
CA GLY A 301 -39.72 16.29 -5.49
C GLY A 301 -40.68 15.56 -4.54
N ASP A 302 -40.68 14.23 -4.54
CA ASP A 302 -41.46 13.37 -3.65
C ASP A 302 -40.57 12.60 -2.65
N LEU A 303 -39.43 12.10 -3.12
CA LEU A 303 -38.41 11.34 -2.40
C LEU A 303 -37.01 11.95 -2.62
N THR A 304 -36.12 11.71 -1.66
CA THR A 304 -34.70 12.07 -1.74
C THR A 304 -33.87 10.78 -1.85
N SER A 305 -32.71 10.86 -2.47
CA SER A 305 -31.77 9.76 -2.62
C SER A 305 -31.43 9.13 -1.28
N LEU A 306 -31.38 7.79 -1.24
CA LEU A 306 -31.20 7.03 0.01
C LEU A 306 -29.80 7.18 0.61
N LEU A 307 -28.82 7.48 -0.23
CA LEU A 307 -27.42 7.66 0.15
C LEU A 307 -26.91 8.97 -0.46
N ILE A 308 -26.02 9.63 0.27
CA ILE A 308 -25.18 10.72 -0.22
C ILE A 308 -24.06 10.09 -1.04
N ASP A 309 -23.87 10.53 -2.28
CA ASP A 309 -22.66 10.19 -3.05
C ASP A 309 -21.56 11.21 -2.80
N VAL A 310 -20.31 10.77 -2.71
CA VAL A 310 -19.19 11.60 -2.24
C VAL A 310 -18.14 11.77 -3.33
N VAL A 311 -17.68 13.01 -3.53
CA VAL A 311 -16.54 13.35 -4.38
C VAL A 311 -15.45 14.05 -3.55
N THR A 312 -14.21 13.61 -3.72
CA THR A 312 -13.02 14.22 -3.12
C THR A 312 -12.27 15.05 -4.16
N VAL A 313 -12.02 16.32 -3.85
CA VAL A 313 -11.17 17.21 -4.63
C VAL A 313 -9.86 17.42 -3.87
N GLN A 314 -8.78 16.80 -4.34
CA GLN A 314 -7.44 17.00 -3.81
C GLN A 314 -6.83 18.25 -4.43
N VAL A 315 -6.64 19.30 -3.62
CA VAL A 315 -6.03 20.55 -4.06
C VAL A 315 -4.54 20.52 -3.75
N VAL A 316 -3.73 20.66 -4.78
CA VAL A 316 -2.26 20.71 -4.70
C VAL A 316 -1.76 22.10 -5.05
N GLU A 317 -0.54 22.45 -4.67
CA GLU A 317 0.00 23.80 -4.97
C GLU A 317 0.07 24.09 -6.47
N ARG A 318 0.39 23.07 -7.27
CA ARG A 318 0.47 23.15 -8.73
C ARG A 318 0.07 21.83 -9.35
N ILE A 319 -0.62 21.91 -10.49
CA ILE A 319 -0.76 20.81 -11.42
C ILE A 319 0.12 21.10 -12.62
N PHE A 320 0.95 20.13 -12.94
CA PHE A 320 1.79 20.17 -14.13
C PHE A 320 1.04 19.53 -15.29
N ALA A 321 1.29 20.02 -16.50
CA ALA A 321 0.58 19.52 -17.66
C ALA A 321 0.88 18.03 -17.84
N GLU A 322 -0.17 17.20 -17.92
CA GLU A 322 -0.08 15.79 -18.24
C GLU A 322 -0.55 15.57 -19.68
N GLN A 323 0.27 14.94 -20.51
CA GLN A 323 -0.07 14.60 -21.88
C GLN A 323 0.43 13.18 -22.18
N ASN A 324 -0.47 12.30 -22.63
CA ASN A 324 -0.15 10.92 -23.00
C ASN A 324 0.72 10.18 -21.96
N GLY A 325 0.39 10.34 -20.67
CA GLY A 325 1.09 9.70 -19.55
C GLY A 325 2.46 10.30 -19.18
N MET A 326 2.82 11.47 -19.72
CA MET A 326 4.02 12.23 -19.31
C MET A 326 3.65 13.53 -18.62
N ILE A 327 4.47 13.94 -17.67
CA ILE A 327 4.37 15.20 -16.93
C ILE A 327 5.37 16.21 -17.50
N GLU A 328 4.92 17.44 -17.72
CA GLU A 328 5.78 18.58 -18.06
C GLU A 328 6.57 19.07 -16.84
N ILE A 329 7.89 19.13 -16.97
CA ILE A 329 8.78 19.75 -15.98
C ILE A 329 9.25 21.09 -16.55
N PRO A 330 8.82 22.23 -15.97
CA PRO A 330 9.16 23.55 -16.48
C PRO A 330 10.67 23.81 -16.50
N ALA A 331 11.13 24.65 -17.43
CA ALA A 331 12.50 25.14 -17.42
C ALA A 331 12.80 25.91 -16.11
N GLY A 332 14.03 25.82 -15.60
CA GLY A 332 14.40 26.50 -14.35
C GLY A 332 15.59 25.88 -13.63
N SER A 333 15.91 26.45 -12.46
CA SER A 333 17.08 26.04 -11.67
C SER A 333 16.69 25.31 -10.39
N PHE A 334 17.46 24.29 -10.02
CA PHE A 334 17.36 23.63 -8.72
C PHE A 334 18.76 23.31 -8.16
N ASN A 335 18.84 22.95 -6.87
CA ASN A 335 20.08 22.50 -6.26
C ASN A 335 20.14 20.96 -6.31
N MET A 336 21.07 20.43 -7.09
CA MET A 336 21.29 18.99 -7.28
C MET A 336 22.31 18.46 -6.27
N GLY A 337 22.05 17.28 -5.71
CA GLY A 337 22.92 16.59 -4.77
C GLY A 337 22.72 16.96 -3.30
N SER A 338 23.68 16.58 -2.46
CA SER A 338 23.64 16.75 -1.01
C SER A 338 25.05 16.92 -0.44
N ASN A 339 25.19 17.76 0.58
CA ASN A 339 26.45 17.90 1.34
C ASN A 339 26.51 17.00 2.58
N ILE A 340 25.42 16.29 2.89
CA ILE A 340 25.31 15.41 4.08
C ILE A 340 25.12 13.94 3.71
N GLY A 341 24.92 13.63 2.43
CA GLY A 341 24.76 12.28 1.91
C GLY A 341 26.11 11.62 1.58
N SER A 342 26.06 10.63 0.69
CA SER A 342 27.25 9.90 0.23
C SER A 342 28.22 10.84 -0.50
N PRO A 343 29.54 10.56 -0.51
CA PRO A 343 30.53 11.45 -1.14
C PRO A 343 30.26 11.75 -2.62
N ASP A 344 29.64 10.82 -3.35
CA ASP A 344 29.27 10.97 -4.76
C ASP A 344 27.98 11.79 -4.97
N GLU A 345 27.25 12.11 -3.91
CA GLU A 345 26.13 13.06 -3.93
C GLU A 345 26.60 14.51 -3.74
N SER A 346 27.88 14.71 -3.43
CA SER A 346 28.49 15.99 -3.08
C SER A 346 29.39 16.53 -4.21
N PRO A 347 29.50 17.86 -4.40
CA PRO A 347 28.81 18.92 -3.66
C PRO A 347 27.37 19.12 -4.10
N LEU A 348 26.56 19.69 -3.20
CA LEU A 348 25.33 20.39 -3.58
C LEU A 348 25.70 21.52 -4.56
N HIS A 349 25.14 21.51 -5.76
CA HIS A 349 25.46 22.47 -6.81
C HIS A 349 24.22 22.90 -7.59
N ARG A 350 24.29 24.06 -8.24
CA ARG A 350 23.18 24.62 -9.01
C ARG A 350 23.14 23.98 -10.40
N VAL A 351 21.95 23.57 -10.83
CA VAL A 351 21.69 23.08 -12.18
C VAL A 351 20.49 23.84 -12.76
N GLU A 352 20.59 24.28 -14.00
CA GLU A 352 19.52 24.79 -14.83
C GLU A 352 19.16 23.76 -15.89
N LEU A 353 17.88 23.37 -15.93
CA LEU A 353 17.35 22.50 -16.97
C LEU A 353 16.37 23.28 -17.84
N ASP A 354 16.41 22.98 -19.14
CA ASP A 354 15.33 23.35 -20.06
C ASP A 354 14.04 22.62 -19.70
N LEU A 355 12.94 23.03 -20.33
CA LEU A 355 11.67 22.32 -20.21
C LEU A 355 11.81 20.94 -20.85
N TYR A 356 11.33 19.92 -20.16
CA TYR A 356 11.25 18.56 -20.68
C TYR A 356 10.01 17.86 -20.14
N TRP A 357 9.70 16.72 -20.72
CA TRP A 357 8.61 15.84 -20.30
C TRP A 357 9.19 14.55 -19.76
N ILE A 358 8.58 13.96 -18.75
CA ILE A 358 9.01 12.68 -18.18
C ILE A 358 7.79 11.81 -17.87
N ASP A 359 7.91 10.50 -18.10
CA ASP A 359 6.83 9.56 -17.86
C ASP A 359 6.37 9.63 -16.40
N LYS A 360 5.05 9.70 -16.19
CA LYS A 360 4.42 9.76 -14.87
C LYS A 360 4.71 8.52 -14.02
N PHE A 361 4.82 7.38 -14.68
CA PHE A 361 5.05 6.06 -14.11
C PHE A 361 6.31 5.42 -14.71
N GLU A 362 6.87 4.44 -14.01
CA GLU A 362 7.81 3.48 -14.59
C GLU A 362 7.17 2.79 -15.82
N VAL A 363 7.97 2.41 -16.81
CA VAL A 363 7.44 1.66 -17.97
C VAL A 363 6.88 0.32 -17.49
N THR A 364 5.62 0.03 -17.81
CA THR A 364 4.99 -1.23 -17.38
C THR A 364 5.40 -2.40 -18.25
N THR A 365 5.26 -3.61 -17.70
CA THR A 365 5.50 -4.87 -18.44
C THR A 365 4.61 -4.97 -19.67
N GLY A 366 3.35 -4.52 -19.58
CA GLY A 366 2.42 -4.50 -20.71
C GLY A 366 2.87 -3.56 -21.83
N LEU A 367 3.38 -2.38 -21.49
CA LEU A 367 3.92 -1.42 -22.45
C LEU A 367 5.20 -1.93 -23.12
N TYR A 368 6.14 -2.47 -22.34
CA TYR A 368 7.37 -3.05 -22.87
C TYR A 368 7.06 -4.24 -23.79
N LYS A 369 6.10 -5.10 -23.41
CA LYS A 369 5.64 -6.22 -24.24
C LYS A 369 5.12 -5.75 -25.61
N ALA A 370 4.44 -4.60 -25.69
CA ALA A 370 4.00 -4.07 -26.98
C ALA A 370 5.19 -3.74 -27.91
N CYS A 371 6.31 -3.26 -27.36
CA CYS A 371 7.54 -3.03 -28.13
C CYS A 371 8.18 -4.33 -28.63
N VAL A 372 8.16 -5.37 -27.79
CA VAL A 372 8.65 -6.72 -28.13
C VAL A 372 7.78 -7.34 -29.23
N ASP A 373 6.45 -7.28 -29.07
CA ASP A 373 5.50 -7.80 -30.05
C ASP A 373 5.58 -7.05 -31.40
N ALA A 374 5.98 -5.77 -31.38
CA ALA A 374 6.30 -5.00 -32.57
C ALA A 374 7.65 -5.38 -33.24
N GLY A 375 8.43 -6.28 -32.62
CA GLY A 375 9.73 -6.74 -33.10
C GLY A 375 10.86 -5.71 -32.95
N VAL A 376 10.67 -4.68 -32.11
CA VAL A 376 11.64 -3.60 -31.91
C VAL A 376 12.49 -3.84 -30.66
N CYS A 377 11.85 -4.12 -29.52
CA CYS A 377 12.57 -4.37 -28.27
C CYS A 377 12.98 -5.84 -28.15
N PRO A 378 14.20 -6.13 -27.64
CA PRO A 378 14.56 -7.50 -27.24
C PRO A 378 13.75 -7.96 -26.03
N GLU A 379 13.49 -9.27 -25.94
CA GLU A 379 12.85 -9.89 -24.77
C GLU A 379 13.60 -9.57 -23.46
N ALA A 380 12.85 -9.14 -22.44
CA ALA A 380 13.39 -8.95 -21.10
C ALA A 380 13.64 -10.32 -20.43
N ALA A 381 14.56 -10.37 -19.45
CA ALA A 381 14.86 -11.62 -18.78
C ALA A 381 13.65 -12.13 -17.96
N MET A 382 13.51 -13.45 -17.88
CA MET A 382 12.40 -14.13 -17.19
C MET A 382 12.90 -14.93 -15.97
N THR A 383 13.92 -14.43 -15.27
CA THR A 383 14.47 -15.08 -14.07
C THR A 383 13.60 -14.77 -12.83
N ALA A 384 13.94 -15.37 -11.69
CA ALA A 384 13.16 -15.21 -10.46
C ALA A 384 13.06 -13.74 -10.02
N GLY A 385 11.83 -13.25 -9.85
CA GLY A 385 11.52 -11.86 -9.50
C GLY A 385 11.38 -10.91 -10.69
N CYS A 386 11.66 -11.36 -11.93
CA CYS A 386 11.36 -10.58 -13.12
C CYS A 386 9.86 -10.64 -13.47
N ASN A 387 9.35 -9.55 -14.05
CA ASN A 387 7.94 -9.38 -14.37
C ASN A 387 7.61 -9.85 -15.81
N SER A 388 8.60 -9.90 -16.71
CA SER A 388 8.40 -10.38 -18.08
C SER A 388 7.86 -11.81 -18.13
N GLY A 389 6.91 -12.06 -19.04
CA GLY A 389 6.26 -13.36 -19.22
C GLY A 389 5.18 -13.71 -18.19
N ARG A 390 4.79 -12.76 -17.32
CA ARG A 390 3.75 -12.96 -16.30
C ARG A 390 2.51 -12.12 -16.58
N ASP A 391 1.40 -12.79 -16.91
CA ASP A 391 0.13 -12.12 -17.22
C ASP A 391 -0.46 -11.36 -16.03
N ASP A 392 -0.21 -11.83 -14.80
CA ASP A 392 -0.64 -11.18 -13.56
C ASP A 392 0.14 -9.90 -13.23
N ARG A 393 1.15 -9.56 -14.04
CA ARG A 393 2.09 -8.44 -13.77
C ARG A 393 2.15 -7.41 -14.88
N ARG A 394 1.11 -7.36 -15.72
CA ARG A 394 1.04 -6.41 -16.84
C ARG A 394 1.25 -4.95 -16.42
N GLU A 395 0.70 -4.56 -15.27
CA GLU A 395 0.77 -3.19 -14.72
C GLU A 395 1.96 -2.95 -13.78
N HIS A 396 2.80 -3.96 -13.55
CA HIS A 396 4.04 -3.79 -12.77
C HIS A 396 5.13 -3.17 -13.65
N PRO A 397 6.11 -2.45 -13.06
CA PRO A 397 7.24 -1.92 -13.81
C PRO A 397 8.00 -3.07 -14.48
N ILE A 398 8.40 -2.86 -15.74
CA ILE A 398 9.33 -3.79 -16.37
C ILE A 398 10.66 -3.73 -15.62
N ASN A 399 11.19 -4.90 -15.29
CA ASN A 399 12.47 -5.07 -14.61
C ASN A 399 13.31 -6.14 -15.30
N CYS A 400 14.54 -6.35 -14.86
CA CYS A 400 15.49 -7.26 -15.51
C CYS A 400 15.74 -6.92 -16.98
N VAL A 401 15.87 -5.62 -17.25
CA VAL A 401 16.19 -5.04 -18.55
C VAL A 401 17.50 -4.28 -18.47
N SER A 402 18.33 -4.42 -19.51
CA SER A 402 19.59 -3.69 -19.60
C SER A 402 19.35 -2.21 -19.91
N TRP A 403 20.37 -1.39 -19.71
CA TRP A 403 20.34 0.03 -20.10
C TRP A 403 20.07 0.20 -21.61
N GLU A 404 20.60 -0.69 -22.44
CA GLU A 404 20.38 -0.66 -23.89
C GLU A 404 18.95 -1.06 -24.28
N GLN A 405 18.35 -2.03 -23.58
CA GLN A 405 16.94 -2.39 -23.76
C GLN A 405 16.01 -1.23 -23.36
N ALA A 406 16.29 -0.60 -22.21
CA ALA A 406 15.57 0.58 -21.75
C ALA A 406 15.65 1.73 -22.77
N THR A 407 16.85 2.02 -23.27
CA THR A 407 17.09 3.03 -24.31
C THR A 407 16.34 2.70 -25.60
N THR A 408 16.39 1.44 -26.04
CA THR A 408 15.68 0.97 -27.26
C THR A 408 14.17 1.20 -27.15
N TYR A 409 13.59 0.88 -26.00
CA TYR A 409 12.17 1.13 -25.75
C TYR A 409 11.83 2.63 -25.80
N CYS A 410 12.60 3.47 -25.10
CA CYS A 410 12.31 4.91 -25.11
C CYS A 410 12.42 5.48 -26.53
N LEU A 411 13.44 5.09 -27.31
CA LEU A 411 13.57 5.51 -28.71
C LEU A 411 12.41 5.03 -29.58
N TRP A 412 11.89 3.82 -29.37
CA TRP A 412 10.70 3.33 -30.08
C TRP A 412 9.47 4.20 -29.84
N GLN A 413 9.35 4.77 -28.65
CA GLN A 413 8.29 5.72 -28.28
C GLN A 413 8.61 7.17 -28.70
N ALA A 414 9.67 7.40 -29.49
CA ALA A 414 10.18 8.72 -29.82
C ALA A 414 10.55 9.58 -28.58
N LYS A 415 10.99 8.90 -27.51
CA LYS A 415 11.48 9.44 -26.24
C LYS A 415 12.98 9.12 -26.08
N ARG A 416 13.52 9.39 -24.90
CA ARG A 416 14.88 9.02 -24.43
C ARG A 416 14.84 8.60 -22.96
N LEU A 417 15.94 8.11 -22.41
CA LEU A 417 16.08 8.06 -20.95
C LEU A 417 16.25 9.49 -20.41
N PRO A 418 15.76 9.80 -19.19
CA PRO A 418 16.07 11.07 -18.52
C PRO A 418 17.57 11.15 -18.23
N THR A 419 18.12 12.37 -18.20
CA THR A 419 19.41 12.56 -17.55
C THR A 419 19.27 12.37 -16.05
N GLU A 420 20.39 12.17 -15.36
CA GLU A 420 20.44 12.06 -13.92
C GLU A 420 19.92 13.34 -13.25
N ALA A 421 20.24 14.50 -13.82
CA ALA A 421 19.77 15.79 -13.32
C ALA A 421 18.27 16.01 -13.53
N GLU A 422 17.75 15.60 -14.70
CA GLU A 422 16.30 15.61 -14.95
C GLU A 422 15.58 14.71 -13.96
N TRP A 423 16.05 13.48 -13.78
CA TRP A 423 15.45 12.54 -12.84
C TRP A 423 15.41 13.12 -11.42
N GLU A 424 16.52 13.69 -10.93
CA GLU A 424 16.55 14.30 -9.60
C GLU A 424 15.57 15.46 -9.49
N ARG A 425 15.53 16.36 -10.49
CA ARG A 425 14.59 17.48 -10.47
C ARG A 425 13.15 16.97 -10.41
N ALA A 426 12.78 15.99 -11.25
CA ALA A 426 11.44 15.44 -11.30
C ALA A 426 11.01 14.75 -9.99
N ALA A 427 11.97 14.15 -9.25
CA ALA A 427 11.72 13.57 -7.93
C ALA A 427 11.64 14.65 -6.84
N ARG A 428 12.57 15.60 -6.85
CA ARG A 428 12.90 16.48 -5.75
C ARG A 428 12.09 17.76 -5.67
N GLY A 429 11.63 18.28 -6.81
CA GLY A 429 11.02 19.60 -6.85
C GLY A 429 12.04 20.74 -6.80
N GLU A 430 11.53 21.96 -6.94
CA GLU A 430 12.34 23.19 -6.82
C GLU A 430 12.53 23.60 -5.34
N ASP A 431 11.69 23.06 -4.46
CA ASP A 431 11.70 23.22 -3.00
C ASP A 431 12.75 22.35 -2.30
N GLY A 432 13.39 21.42 -3.02
CA GLY A 432 14.59 20.72 -2.56
C GLY A 432 14.34 19.53 -1.64
N ARG A 433 13.18 18.86 -1.77
CA ARG A 433 12.70 17.80 -0.87
C ARG A 433 13.70 16.68 -0.60
N THR A 434 13.69 16.17 0.62
CA THR A 434 14.49 15.00 1.02
C THR A 434 13.99 13.71 0.34
N TYR A 435 12.67 13.47 0.39
CA TYR A 435 11.98 12.37 -0.30
C TYR A 435 11.06 12.92 -1.39
N ALA A 436 10.64 12.09 -2.34
CA ALA A 436 9.81 12.57 -3.46
C ALA A 436 8.52 13.27 -2.96
N TRP A 437 7.88 12.70 -1.96
CA TRP A 437 6.64 13.22 -1.35
C TRP A 437 6.87 14.35 -0.34
N GLY A 438 8.11 14.66 0.04
CA GLY A 438 8.43 15.71 1.02
C GLY A 438 9.36 15.23 2.13
N GLU A 439 9.10 15.70 3.36
CA GLU A 439 9.94 15.46 4.54
C GLU A 439 9.40 14.38 5.48
N ASP A 440 8.19 13.87 5.21
CA ASP A 440 7.60 12.78 6.00
C ASP A 440 8.46 11.51 5.87
N PHE A 441 8.70 10.84 7.00
CA PHE A 441 9.53 9.64 7.03
C PHE A 441 8.98 8.54 6.11
N PRO A 442 9.86 7.79 5.40
CA PRO A 442 9.43 6.69 4.52
C PRO A 442 8.60 5.65 5.27
N SER A 443 7.46 5.27 4.70
CA SER A 443 6.53 4.30 5.27
C SER A 443 5.88 3.44 4.19
N ALA A 444 5.33 2.28 4.57
CA ALA A 444 4.65 1.39 3.63
C ALA A 444 3.36 1.97 3.01
N GLN A 445 2.93 3.17 3.41
CA GLN A 445 1.83 3.92 2.76
C GLN A 445 2.33 4.83 1.63
N LEU A 446 3.63 5.14 1.60
CA LEU A 446 4.24 6.10 0.69
C LEU A 446 5.05 5.41 -0.42
N LEU A 447 5.64 4.24 -0.16
CA LEU A 447 6.44 3.52 -1.15
C LEU A 447 6.58 2.01 -0.86
N ASN A 448 7.05 1.28 -1.87
CA ASN A 448 7.47 -0.12 -1.76
C ASN A 448 8.99 -0.18 -1.59
N PHE A 449 9.46 -0.66 -0.43
CA PHE A 449 10.86 -0.63 -0.03
C PHE A 449 11.12 -1.67 1.07
N ASN A 450 12.40 -1.90 1.40
CA ASN A 450 12.85 -2.78 2.49
C ASN A 450 12.20 -4.18 2.47
N ASN A 451 11.93 -4.72 1.29
CA ASN A 451 11.27 -6.01 1.10
C ASN A 451 9.86 -6.09 1.75
N ASN A 452 9.19 -4.97 2.00
CA ASN A 452 7.89 -4.93 2.69
C ASN A 452 6.80 -5.73 1.95
N VAL A 453 6.80 -5.71 0.61
CA VAL A 453 5.92 -6.54 -0.24
C VAL A 453 6.64 -7.81 -0.74
N GLY A 454 7.98 -7.82 -0.72
CA GLY A 454 8.80 -8.91 -1.24
C GLY A 454 8.96 -8.93 -2.77
N THR A 455 8.36 -7.98 -3.49
CA THR A 455 8.45 -7.84 -4.95
C THR A 455 7.96 -6.46 -5.38
N THR A 456 8.05 -6.12 -6.68
CA THR A 456 7.46 -4.89 -7.25
C THR A 456 5.93 -4.88 -7.09
N VAL A 457 5.32 -3.70 -7.07
CA VAL A 457 3.85 -3.51 -7.12
C VAL A 457 3.44 -2.86 -8.45
N PRO A 458 2.15 -2.87 -8.83
CA PRO A 458 1.66 -2.10 -9.97
C PRO A 458 2.03 -0.63 -9.87
N VAL A 459 2.33 -0.01 -11.01
CA VAL A 459 2.62 1.42 -11.04
C VAL A 459 1.41 2.22 -10.52
N GLY A 460 1.65 3.24 -9.71
CA GLY A 460 0.57 4.06 -9.12
C GLY A 460 -0.06 3.52 -7.83
N THR A 461 0.44 2.40 -7.28
CA THR A 461 -0.04 1.83 -5.99
C THR A 461 0.03 2.81 -4.82
N TYR A 462 0.99 3.76 -4.84
CA TYR A 462 1.20 4.73 -3.77
C TYR A 462 0.83 6.15 -4.21
N PRO A 463 -0.45 6.55 -4.15
CA PRO A 463 -0.89 7.89 -4.54
C PRO A 463 -0.43 8.99 -3.55
N LEU A 464 -0.11 8.62 -2.30
CA LEU A 464 0.45 9.55 -1.31
C LEU A 464 1.97 9.74 -1.47
N GLY A 465 2.65 8.86 -2.22
CA GLY A 465 4.09 8.87 -2.44
C GLY A 465 4.55 9.63 -3.68
N VAL A 466 3.71 10.50 -4.24
CA VAL A 466 4.00 11.21 -5.49
C VAL A 466 5.02 12.33 -5.30
N SER A 467 5.80 12.60 -6.34
CA SER A 467 6.79 13.69 -6.33
C SER A 467 6.14 15.08 -6.30
N PHE A 468 6.95 16.13 -6.12
CA PHE A 468 6.51 17.52 -6.27
C PHE A 468 5.73 17.76 -7.57
N TYR A 469 6.13 17.10 -8.66
CA TYR A 469 5.51 17.23 -9.98
C TYR A 469 4.38 16.23 -10.25
N GLY A 470 4.04 15.36 -9.29
CA GLY A 470 3.00 14.34 -9.45
C GLY A 470 3.47 13.04 -10.10
N LEU A 471 4.78 12.78 -10.14
CA LEU A 471 5.31 11.50 -10.62
C LEU A 471 5.18 10.44 -9.53
N HIS A 472 4.74 9.24 -9.90
CA HIS A 472 4.63 8.13 -8.97
C HIS A 472 5.93 7.33 -8.92
N ASN A 473 6.15 6.65 -7.78
CA ASN A 473 7.23 5.67 -7.61
C ASN A 473 8.64 6.23 -7.88
N MET A 474 8.85 7.54 -7.71
CA MET A 474 10.19 8.13 -7.76
C MET A 474 11.07 7.68 -6.58
N GLY A 475 10.47 7.08 -5.54
CA GLY A 475 11.16 6.37 -4.48
C GLY A 475 10.63 4.95 -4.34
N GLY A 476 11.53 3.96 -4.24
CA GLY A 476 11.19 2.54 -4.09
C GLY A 476 10.76 1.87 -5.39
N ASN A 477 10.02 0.77 -5.29
CA ASN A 477 9.57 -0.07 -6.40
C ASN A 477 10.71 -0.58 -7.29
N VAL A 478 11.14 0.09 -8.36
CA VAL A 478 12.41 -0.25 -9.04
C VAL A 478 13.37 0.94 -9.10
N GLN A 479 14.66 0.66 -9.05
CA GLN A 479 15.66 1.67 -9.43
C GLN A 479 15.55 1.91 -10.92
N GLU A 480 15.78 3.14 -11.32
CA GLU A 480 15.55 3.57 -12.70
C GLU A 480 16.85 3.93 -13.38
N TRP A 481 17.08 3.33 -14.56
CA TRP A 481 18.16 3.73 -15.45
C TRP A 481 18.04 5.21 -15.86
N THR A 482 19.16 5.94 -15.83
CA THR A 482 19.29 7.26 -16.46
C THR A 482 20.25 7.20 -17.65
N ALA A 483 20.27 8.23 -18.49
CA ALA A 483 21.12 8.28 -19.68
C ALA A 483 22.64 8.33 -19.34
N ASP A 484 22.98 8.90 -18.19
CA ASP A 484 24.32 9.33 -17.82
C ASP A 484 25.27 8.16 -17.57
N TYR A 485 26.54 8.36 -17.91
CA TYR A 485 27.60 7.58 -17.31
C TYR A 485 27.76 7.96 -15.83
N PHE A 486 28.08 6.99 -14.98
CA PHE A 486 28.32 7.24 -13.58
C PHE A 486 29.79 7.61 -13.34
N ALA A 487 30.01 8.72 -12.63
CA ALA A 487 31.29 9.06 -12.01
C ALA A 487 31.06 9.71 -10.64
N THR A 488 31.87 9.29 -9.67
CA THR A 488 31.76 9.72 -8.26
C THR A 488 32.10 11.19 -8.05
N ASP A 489 32.94 11.77 -8.90
CA ASP A 489 33.41 13.15 -8.81
C ASP A 489 32.73 14.12 -9.78
N TYR A 490 31.73 13.64 -10.55
CA TYR A 490 31.09 14.43 -11.59
C TYR A 490 30.42 15.70 -11.05
N TYR A 491 29.78 15.65 -9.89
CA TYR A 491 29.08 16.81 -9.31
C TYR A 491 30.03 18.00 -9.06
N ALA A 492 31.30 17.76 -8.77
CA ALA A 492 32.29 18.83 -8.59
C ALA A 492 32.69 19.54 -9.90
N GLN A 493 32.38 18.92 -11.05
CA GLN A 493 32.75 19.38 -12.38
C GLN A 493 31.52 19.57 -13.30
N SER A 494 30.31 19.36 -12.76
CA SER A 494 29.06 19.38 -13.50
C SER A 494 28.82 20.79 -14.08
N PRO A 495 28.51 20.92 -15.38
CA PRO A 495 28.08 22.20 -15.94
C PRO A 495 26.71 22.58 -15.37
N GLU A 496 26.46 23.89 -15.20
CA GLU A 496 25.17 24.35 -14.69
C GLU A 496 24.04 24.05 -15.68
N GLN A 497 24.25 24.20 -16.99
CA GLN A 497 23.19 24.06 -18.00
C GLN A 497 23.09 22.62 -18.53
N ASN A 498 21.91 21.99 -18.35
CA ASN A 498 21.55 20.69 -18.92
C ASN A 498 22.65 19.61 -18.84
N PRO A 499 23.21 19.32 -17.65
CA PRO A 499 24.27 18.32 -17.51
C PRO A 499 23.83 16.94 -18.03
N GLN A 500 24.75 16.26 -18.72
CA GLN A 500 24.52 14.96 -19.39
C GLN A 500 25.37 13.82 -18.79
N GLY A 501 26.00 14.08 -17.64
CA GLY A 501 27.02 13.20 -17.07
C GLY A 501 28.37 13.32 -17.78
N PRO A 502 29.36 12.51 -17.38
CA PRO A 502 30.65 12.40 -18.07
C PRO A 502 30.49 11.92 -19.51
N ASP A 503 31.35 12.39 -20.42
CA ASP A 503 31.34 12.02 -21.84
C ASP A 503 31.55 10.49 -22.08
N SER A 504 32.16 9.79 -21.12
CA SER A 504 32.42 8.35 -21.21
C SER A 504 32.51 7.70 -19.83
N GLY A 505 32.24 6.41 -19.76
CA GLY A 505 32.35 5.62 -18.55
C GLY A 505 32.08 4.13 -18.79
N THR A 506 32.27 3.33 -17.75
CA THR A 506 31.98 1.89 -17.76
C THR A 506 30.69 1.52 -17.02
N LEU A 507 30.17 2.45 -16.23
CA LEU A 507 28.96 2.30 -15.42
C LEU A 507 27.93 3.34 -15.84
N ARG A 508 26.66 3.02 -15.71
CA ARG A 508 25.52 3.92 -15.89
C ARG A 508 24.91 4.25 -14.54
N THR A 509 24.30 5.42 -14.44
CA THR A 509 23.65 5.84 -13.22
C THR A 509 22.25 5.22 -13.10
N GLY A 510 21.90 4.80 -11.89
CA GLY A 510 20.54 4.44 -11.46
C GLY A 510 20.07 5.32 -10.32
N ARG A 511 18.75 5.55 -10.22
CA ARG A 511 18.14 6.45 -9.23
C ARG A 511 16.90 5.83 -8.57
N GLY A 512 16.44 6.40 -7.45
CA GLY A 512 15.12 6.13 -6.86
C GLY A 512 15.01 4.97 -5.88
N ALA A 513 16.10 4.26 -5.57
CA ALA A 513 16.07 3.03 -4.76
C ALA A 513 15.09 1.97 -5.32
N SER A 514 14.79 0.90 -4.58
CA SER A 514 13.94 -0.18 -5.09
C SER A 514 13.17 -0.86 -3.97
N TRP A 515 12.26 -1.78 -4.33
CA TRP A 515 11.52 -2.64 -3.40
C TRP A 515 12.42 -3.43 -2.44
N LYS A 516 13.68 -3.68 -2.80
CA LYS A 516 14.66 -4.39 -1.95
C LYS A 516 15.38 -3.48 -0.96
N LEU A 517 15.65 -2.23 -1.34
CA LEU A 517 16.48 -1.32 -0.56
C LEU A 517 15.61 -0.61 0.48
N GLY A 518 16.17 -0.33 1.65
CA GLY A 518 15.39 0.35 2.68
C GLY A 518 16.07 0.58 4.02
N VAL A 519 17.25 0.00 4.25
CA VAL A 519 18.06 0.30 5.43
C VAL A 519 19.54 0.49 5.04
N PRO A 520 20.20 1.58 5.50
CA PRO A 520 19.61 2.71 6.24
C PRO A 520 18.61 3.51 5.37
N LEU A 521 17.60 4.14 5.99
CA LEU A 521 16.55 4.90 5.26
C LEU A 521 17.11 6.05 4.41
N GLU A 522 18.33 6.50 4.72
CA GLU A 522 19.09 7.49 3.97
C GLU A 522 19.32 7.09 2.50
N VAL A 523 19.23 5.80 2.15
CA VAL A 523 19.33 5.33 0.75
C VAL A 523 18.06 5.60 -0.08
N LEU A 524 16.99 6.13 0.53
CA LEU A 524 15.70 6.39 -0.11
C LEU A 524 15.50 7.86 -0.51
N THR A 525 16.50 8.72 -0.29
CA THR A 525 16.40 10.14 -0.61
C THR A 525 16.44 10.38 -2.12
N THR A 526 15.94 11.54 -2.54
CA THR A 526 15.95 11.98 -3.94
C THR A 526 17.37 12.13 -4.52
N THR A 527 18.38 12.25 -3.66
CA THR A 527 19.78 12.51 -4.03
C THR A 527 20.62 11.27 -4.24
N VAL A 528 20.19 10.12 -3.72
CA VAL A 528 20.97 8.88 -3.78
C VAL A 528 21.19 8.45 -5.22
N ARG A 529 22.45 8.07 -5.49
CA ARG A 529 22.94 7.64 -6.79
C ARG A 529 23.37 6.19 -6.68
N ALA A 530 23.10 5.42 -7.73
CA ALA A 530 23.60 4.07 -7.86
C ALA A 530 24.40 3.92 -9.17
N ALA A 531 25.36 3.01 -9.16
CA ALA A 531 26.24 2.75 -10.30
C ALA A 531 26.13 1.31 -10.73
N PHE A 532 25.91 1.11 -12.03
CA PHE A 532 25.50 -0.18 -12.56
C PHE A 532 26.23 -0.49 -13.87
N VAL A 533 26.54 -1.77 -14.09
CA VAL A 533 27.11 -2.20 -15.36
C VAL A 533 25.99 -2.20 -16.41
N PRO A 534 26.16 -1.58 -17.60
CA PRO A 534 25.06 -1.35 -18.54
C PRO A 534 24.27 -2.59 -18.99
N ASN A 535 24.88 -3.77 -18.96
CA ASN A 535 24.29 -5.04 -19.40
C ASN A 535 23.70 -5.88 -18.26
N MET A 536 23.66 -5.38 -17.02
CA MET A 536 23.06 -6.10 -15.91
C MET A 536 21.53 -6.20 -16.03
N LEU A 537 20.97 -7.29 -15.51
CA LEU A 537 19.54 -7.63 -15.61
C LEU A 537 18.99 -7.92 -14.21
N GLU A 538 18.99 -6.91 -13.34
CA GLU A 538 18.52 -7.05 -11.97
C GLU A 538 17.00 -6.88 -11.84
N ASN A 539 16.38 -7.68 -10.97
CA ASN A 539 14.94 -7.62 -10.71
C ASN A 539 14.50 -6.43 -9.84
N SER A 540 15.46 -5.61 -9.41
CA SER A 540 15.23 -4.33 -8.73
C SER A 540 15.52 -3.13 -9.62
N VAL A 541 15.81 -3.33 -10.91
CA VAL A 541 16.14 -2.25 -11.86
C VAL A 541 15.17 -2.30 -13.05
N GLY A 542 14.57 -1.14 -13.33
CA GLY A 542 13.73 -0.84 -14.49
C GLY A 542 14.06 0.55 -15.00
N PHE A 543 13.07 1.27 -15.53
CA PHE A 543 13.28 2.61 -16.08
C PHE A 543 11.96 3.35 -16.35
N ARG A 544 12.08 4.66 -16.59
CA ARG A 544 11.07 5.52 -17.20
C ARG A 544 11.70 6.36 -18.32
N CYS A 545 10.89 6.88 -19.24
CA CYS A 545 11.39 7.71 -20.34
C CYS A 545 11.15 9.20 -20.10
N ALA A 546 11.90 10.04 -20.84
CA ALA A 546 11.77 11.48 -20.92
C ALA A 546 11.80 11.97 -22.38
N SER A 547 11.41 13.21 -22.64
CA SER A 547 11.33 13.80 -23.97
C SER A 547 11.53 15.31 -23.92
N ASP A 548 12.26 15.86 -24.89
CA ASP A 548 12.42 17.31 -25.05
C ASP A 548 11.16 17.97 -25.67
N MET A 549 10.31 17.15 -26.31
CA MET A 549 9.09 17.60 -26.98
C MET A 549 7.85 17.13 -26.23
N ALA A 550 6.79 17.93 -26.32
CA ALA A 550 5.47 17.52 -25.86
C ALA A 550 5.07 16.19 -26.54
N PRO A 551 4.53 15.22 -25.79
CA PRO A 551 4.07 13.94 -26.32
C PRO A 551 3.05 14.16 -27.43
N SER A 552 3.13 13.39 -28.51
CA SER A 552 2.09 13.44 -29.54
C SER A 552 0.75 12.95 -28.96
N PRO A 553 -0.37 13.63 -29.25
CA PRO A 553 -1.70 13.29 -28.76
C PRO A 553 -2.24 11.97 -29.30
#